data_AF-A0A7W0VHX3-F1
#
_entry.id   AF-A0A7W0VHX3-F1
#
_cell.length_a   1.000
_cell.length_b   1.000
_cell.length_c   1.000
_cell.angle_alpha   90.00
_cell.angle_beta   90.00
_cell.angle_gamma   90.00
#
_symmetry.space_group_name_H-M   'P 1'
#
loop_
_entity.id
_entity.type
_entity.pdbx_description
1 polymer ?
#
loop_
_entity_poly.entity_id
_entity_poly.type
_entity_poly.pdbx_seq_one_letter_code
_entity_poly.pdbx_strand_id
1 'polypeptide(L)' 'MEQTASPFDPVPAKTLTGPRHWVAPELVAEIAFSEWTADGRLRHPSFQGLRLDKSPREVVRELPTSRSE' A
#
# COMPACT_ATOMS: atom_id res chain seq x y z
N MET A 1 -9.96 7.35 -14.02
CA MET A 1 -10.09 6.50 -12.82
C MET A 1 -9.57 5.11 -13.14
N GLU A 2 -10.17 4.33 -14.04
CA GLU A 2 -9.64 3.04 -14.52
C GLU A 2 -8.53 3.20 -15.57
N GLN A 3 -7.59 2.26 -15.61
CA GLN A 3 -6.49 2.20 -16.58
C GLN A 3 -6.13 0.76 -16.98
N THR A 4 -5.48 0.59 -18.14
CA THR A 4 -5.18 -0.74 -18.71
C THR A 4 -3.86 -1.35 -18.22
N ALA A 5 -2.94 -0.51 -17.71
CA ALA A 5 -1.63 -0.92 -17.21
C ALA A 5 -1.47 -0.57 -15.73
N SER A 6 -0.53 -1.23 -15.04
CA SER A 6 -0.22 -0.90 -13.65
C SER A 6 0.42 0.49 -13.54
N PRO A 7 0.03 1.32 -12.55
CA PRO A 7 0.68 2.60 -12.29
C PRO A 7 1.99 2.49 -11.49
N PHE A 8 2.40 1.28 -11.10
CA PHE A 8 3.55 1.04 -10.22
C PHE A 8 4.70 0.33 -10.94
N ASP A 9 5.92 0.71 -10.60
CA ASP A 9 7.17 0.07 -11.03
C ASP A 9 8.02 -0.28 -9.79
N PRO A 10 8.34 -1.57 -9.52
CA PRO A 10 7.96 -2.74 -10.31
C PRO A 10 6.46 -3.05 -10.21
N VAL A 11 5.91 -3.63 -11.28
CA VAL A 11 4.53 -4.12 -11.29
C VAL A 11 4.35 -5.15 -10.17
N PRO A 12 3.35 -5.00 -9.28
CA PRO A 12 3.13 -5.91 -8.17
C PRO A 12 3.07 -7.37 -8.61
N ALA A 13 3.78 -8.23 -7.86
CA ALA A 13 4.07 -9.62 -8.20
C ALA A 13 2.84 -10.43 -8.67
N LYS A 14 3.11 -11.42 -9.53
CA LYS A 14 2.11 -12.35 -10.12
C LYS A 14 1.35 -13.23 -9.11
N THR A 15 1.70 -13.20 -7.83
CA THR A 15 1.04 -13.98 -6.77
C THR A 15 -0.42 -13.60 -6.51
N LEU A 16 -0.90 -12.47 -7.04
CA LEU A 16 -2.34 -12.17 -7.11
C LEU A 16 -2.97 -12.97 -8.25
N THR A 17 -3.79 -13.97 -7.91
CA THR A 17 -4.58 -14.76 -8.85
C THR A 17 -5.80 -13.97 -9.33
N GLY A 18 -6.05 -13.93 -10.63
CA GLY A 18 -7.25 -13.33 -11.23
C GLY A 18 -7.02 -12.02 -12.01
N PRO A 19 -8.07 -11.53 -12.71
CA PRO A 19 -8.03 -10.28 -13.44
C PRO A 19 -7.84 -9.10 -12.49
N ARG A 20 -7.08 -8.09 -12.93
CA ARG A 20 -6.73 -6.90 -12.14
C ARG A 20 -7.40 -5.69 -12.77
N HIS A 21 -8.10 -4.91 -11.95
CA HIS A 21 -8.59 -3.60 -12.35
C HIS A 21 -7.60 -2.56 -11.84
N TRP A 22 -6.89 -1.91 -12.76
CA TRP A 22 -5.93 -0.87 -12.40
C TRP A 22 -6.63 0.48 -12.33
N VAL A 23 -6.24 1.29 -11.35
CA VAL A 23 -6.76 2.64 -11.15
C VAL A 23 -5.64 3.64 -10.94
N ALA A 24 -5.92 4.92 -11.17
CA ALA A 24 -5.00 6.00 -10.84
C ALA A 24 -4.72 6.04 -9.31
N PRO A 25 -3.45 6.22 -8.87
CA PRO A 25 -3.07 6.19 -7.46
C PRO A 25 -3.40 7.52 -6.76
N GLU A 26 -4.69 7.80 -6.58
CA GLU A 26 -5.20 9.06 -6.04
C GLU A 26 -5.69 8.96 -4.58
N LEU A 27 -5.96 7.74 -4.10
CA LEU A 27 -6.52 7.51 -2.76
C LEU A 27 -5.48 6.94 -1.81
N VAL A 28 -5.46 7.44 -0.57
CA VAL A 28 -4.63 6.93 0.53
C VAL A 28 -5.52 6.15 1.49
N ALA A 29 -5.05 4.97 1.92
CA ALA A 29 -5.70 4.15 2.93
C ALA A 29 -4.80 3.97 4.14
N GLU A 30 -5.40 3.94 5.33
CA GLU A 30 -4.73 3.54 6.55
C GLU A 30 -4.91 2.03 6.78
N ILE A 31 -3.79 1.34 7.00
CA ILE A 31 -3.74 -0.11 7.16
C ILE A 31 -3.03 -0.43 8.47
N ALA A 32 -3.71 -1.16 9.35
CA ALA A 32 -3.07 -1.79 10.51
C ALA A 32 -2.44 -3.12 10.06
N PHE A 33 -1.21 -3.41 10.51
CA PHE A 33 -0.49 -4.64 10.14
C PHE A 33 0.50 -5.03 11.25
N SER A 34 0.95 -6.29 11.26
CA SER A 34 1.82 -6.79 12.33
C SER A 34 3.31 -6.49 12.08
N GLU A 35 3.78 -6.70 10.85
CA GLU A 35 5.17 -6.45 10.46
C GLU A 35 5.31 -6.30 8.95
N TRP A 36 6.43 -5.71 8.53
CA TRP A 36 6.90 -5.80 7.15
C TRP A 36 7.62 -7.12 6.92
N THR A 37 7.24 -7.85 5.88
CA THR A 37 7.95 -9.07 5.47
C THR A 37 9.28 -8.75 4.78
N ALA A 38 10.16 -9.76 4.65
CA ALA A 38 11.45 -9.61 3.98
C ALA A 38 11.33 -9.20 2.50
N ASP A 39 10.24 -9.59 1.83
CA ASP A 39 9.88 -9.19 0.46
C ASP A 39 9.11 -7.85 0.39
N GLY A 40 9.02 -7.11 1.51
CA GLY A 40 8.47 -5.76 1.55
C GLY A 40 6.94 -5.68 1.51
N ARG A 41 6.23 -6.74 1.95
CA ARG A 41 4.77 -6.78 2.05
C ARG A 41 4.30 -6.60 3.50
N LEU A 42 3.03 -6.30 3.68
CA LEU A 42 2.39 -6.23 5.00
C LEU A 42 1.95 -7.62 5.45
N ARG A 43 2.29 -8.02 6.67
CA ARG A 43 1.77 -9.23 7.30
C ARG A 43 0.48 -8.94 8.08
N HIS A 44 -0.55 -9.77 7.86
CA HIS A 44 -1.90 -9.64 8.45
C HIS A 44 -2.50 -8.22 8.33
N PRO A 45 -2.58 -7.63 7.12
CA PRO A 45 -3.10 -6.28 6.95
C PRO A 45 -4.61 -6.21 7.21
N SER A 46 -5.05 -5.13 7.85
CA SER A 46 -6.44 -4.80 8.12
C SER A 46 -6.73 -3.35 7.72
N PHE A 47 -7.71 -3.15 6.84
CA PHE A 47 -8.13 -1.83 6.37
C PHE A 47 -8.81 -1.06 7.49
N GLN A 48 -8.33 0.15 7.79
CA GLN A 48 -8.92 1.03 8.81
C GLN A 48 -9.80 2.11 8.19
N GLY A 49 -9.45 2.64 7.02
CA GLY A 49 -10.20 3.69 6.36
C GLY A 49 -9.41 4.41 5.28
N LEU A 50 -10.07 5.34 4.57
CA LEU A 50 -9.41 6.26 3.64
C LEU A 50 -8.92 7.51 4.39
N ARG A 51 -7.73 7.98 4.03
CA ARG A 51 -7.12 9.22 4.51
C ARG A 51 -7.26 10.29 3.45
N LEU A 52 -8.41 10.97 3.45
CA LEU A 52 -8.69 12.07 2.51
C LEU A 52 -7.87 13.33 2.84
N ASP A 53 -7.26 13.36 4.02
CA ASP A 53 -6.40 14.42 4.53
C ASP A 53 -4.95 14.30 4.06
N LYS A 54 -4.54 13.16 3.47
CA LYS A 54 -3.14 12.86 3.11
C LYS A 54 -2.97 12.74 1.61
N SER A 55 -1.93 13.39 1.06
CA SER A 55 -1.59 13.29 -0.35
C SER A 55 -0.92 11.93 -0.65
N PRO A 56 -1.25 11.25 -1.78
CA PRO A 56 -0.58 10.03 -2.18
C PRO A 56 0.95 10.15 -2.28
N ARG A 57 1.46 11.35 -2.59
CA ARG A 57 2.91 11.61 -2.69
C ARG A 57 3.63 11.67 -1.34
N GLU A 58 2.89 11.81 -0.25
CA GLU A 58 3.44 11.83 1.11
C GLU A 58 3.54 10.43 1.74
N VAL A 59 2.99 9.41 1.06
CA VAL A 59 3.03 8.03 1.55
C VAL A 59 4.41 7.43 1.26
N VAL A 60 5.17 7.17 2.32
CA VAL A 60 6.47 6.51 2.29
C VAL A 60 6.47 5.28 3.21
N ARG A 61 7.45 4.40 3.06
CA ARG A 61 7.63 3.29 3.99
C ARG A 61 8.05 3.83 5.35
N GLU A 62 7.15 3.70 6.32
CA GLU A 62 7.42 4.10 7.70
C GLU A 62 8.37 3.09 8.36
N LEU A 63 9.40 3.63 9.01
CA LEU A 63 10.29 2.85 9.86
C LEU A 63 9.71 2.84 11.28
N PRO A 64 9.83 1.72 12.01
CA PRO A 64 9.45 1.71 13.42
C PRO A 64 10.28 2.77 14.13
N THR A 65 9.61 3.81 14.63
CA THR A 65 10.23 4.71 15.60
C THR A 65 10.58 3.84 16.79
N SER A 66 11.87 3.77 17.12
CA SER A 66 12.30 3.24 18.41
C SER A 66 11.56 4.06 19.45
N ARG A 67 10.61 3.43 20.16
CA ARG A 67 9.98 4.08 21.30
C ARG A 67 11.08 4.29 22.33
N SER A 68 11.55 5.53 22.46
CA SER A 68 12.31 5.95 23.63
C SER A 68 11.32 5.98 24.79
N GLU A 69 11.58 5.11 25.77
CA GLU A 69 10.94 4.93 27.10
C GLU A 69 9.57 5.57 27.37
#